data_AF-A0A962V754-F1
#
_entry.id   AF-A0A962V754-F1
#
_cell.length_a   1.000
_cell.length_b   1.000
_cell.length_c   1.000
_cell.angle_alpha   90.00
_cell.angle_beta   90.00
_cell.angle_gamma   90.00
#
_symmetry.space_group_name_H-M   'P 1'
#
loop_
_entity.id
_entity.type
_entity.pdbx_description
1 polymer ?
#
loop_
_entity_poly.entity_id
_entity_poly.type
_entity_poly.pdbx_seq_one_letter_code
_entity_poly.pdbx_strand_id
1 'polypeptide(L)'
;DYITLAVGGGCDQIDNVNVAAEAAMGADPFYDYPLGLLGFELPCSSAQITVFYHSQNGLVGREYRKYGPFIPTSLFSLQFYTLPEVSFGTSNGVTTATFSLSDGVLGDDNTATGATDGKIIDPGGPARSALEPLPAAPIPTLQPWGITLLGLFLAGALARFSRRRRT
;
A
#
# COMPACT_ATOMS: atom_id res chain seq x y z
N ASP A 1 11.68 -2.26 12.64
CA ASP A 1 11.55 -2.55 11.20
C ASP A 1 12.50 -1.64 10.43
N TYR A 2 12.99 -2.05 9.26
CA TYR A 2 13.92 -1.23 8.47
C TYR A 2 13.74 -1.47 6.97
N ILE A 3 14.19 -0.50 6.18
CA ILE A 3 14.15 -0.53 4.71
C ILE A 3 15.58 -0.46 4.20
N THR A 4 15.90 -1.21 3.16
CA THR A 4 17.18 -1.07 2.44
C THR A 4 16.90 -0.59 1.03
N LEU A 5 17.56 0.49 0.63
CA LEU A 5 17.58 0.99 -0.73
C LEU A 5 18.86 0.49 -1.42
N ALA A 6 18.71 -0.22 -2.53
CA ALA A 6 19.81 -0.57 -3.41
C ALA A 6 19.61 0.12 -4.75
N VAL A 7 20.68 0.75 -5.24
CA VAL A 7 20.69 1.48 -6.51
C VAL A 7 21.76 0.88 -7.40
N GLY A 8 21.41 0.62 -8.65
CA GLY A 8 22.33 0.24 -9.72
C GLY A 8 22.09 1.09 -10.97
N GLY A 9 22.76 0.75 -12.07
CA GLY A 9 22.50 1.40 -13.36
C GLY A 9 23.23 2.72 -13.61
N GLY A 10 24.27 3.03 -12.84
CA GLY A 10 25.17 4.17 -13.10
C GLY A 10 25.23 5.24 -12.01
N CYS A 11 24.54 5.04 -10.88
CA CYS A 11 24.62 5.92 -9.72
C CYS A 11 25.53 5.31 -8.66
N ASP A 12 26.55 6.03 -8.23
CA ASP A 12 27.52 5.59 -7.22
C ASP A 12 27.26 6.19 -5.84
N GLN A 13 26.26 7.07 -5.73
CA GLN A 13 25.93 7.83 -4.53
C GLN A 13 24.41 7.87 -4.32
N ILE A 14 24.01 7.86 -3.05
CA ILE A 14 22.63 8.06 -2.61
C ILE A 14 22.66 9.14 -1.55
N ASP A 15 21.92 10.22 -1.77
CA ASP A 15 21.84 11.37 -0.88
C ASP A 15 20.46 11.48 -0.24
N ASN A 16 20.41 12.18 0.90
CA ASN A 16 19.18 12.63 1.56
C ASN A 16 18.12 11.53 1.77
N VAL A 17 18.56 10.31 2.13
CA VAL A 17 17.66 9.18 2.38
C VAL A 17 16.84 9.43 3.66
N ASN A 18 15.52 9.40 3.52
CA ASN A 18 14.58 9.53 4.64
C ASN A 18 13.33 8.68 4.42
N VAL A 19 12.56 8.50 5.48
CA VAL A 19 11.20 7.92 5.40
C VAL A 19 10.24 8.94 5.99
N ALA A 20 9.27 9.37 5.20
CA ALA A 20 8.26 10.34 5.59
C ALA A 20 6.89 9.66 5.77
N ALA A 21 6.08 10.21 6.67
CA ALA A 21 4.66 9.88 6.72
C ALA A 21 3.92 10.59 5.57
N GLU A 22 2.84 9.99 5.08
CA GLU A 22 1.98 10.58 4.04
C GLU A 22 1.59 12.04 4.36
N ALA A 23 1.19 12.30 5.61
CA ALA A 23 0.77 13.61 6.10
C ALA A 23 1.86 14.70 5.98
N ALA A 24 3.13 14.34 5.78
CA ALA A 24 4.21 15.30 5.54
C ALA A 24 4.21 15.82 4.09
N MET A 25 3.62 15.07 3.14
CA MET A 25 3.57 15.40 1.71
C MET A 25 2.19 15.91 1.29
N GLY A 26 1.12 15.32 1.83
CA GLY A 26 -0.25 15.67 1.49
C GLY A 26 -1.25 14.65 2.02
N ALA A 27 -2.41 14.58 1.35
CA ALA A 27 -3.43 13.58 1.64
C ALA A 27 -3.75 12.77 0.39
N ASP A 28 -3.85 11.46 0.56
CA ASP A 28 -4.21 10.48 -0.44
C ASP A 28 -5.38 9.63 0.06
N PRO A 29 -6.62 10.13 -0.05
CA PRO A 29 -7.76 9.64 0.73
C PRO A 29 -8.16 8.18 0.44
N PHE A 30 -7.58 7.55 -0.57
CA PHE A 30 -7.90 6.18 -0.99
C PHE A 30 -6.80 5.17 -0.69
N TYR A 31 -5.70 5.60 -0.08
CA TYR A 31 -4.53 4.77 0.16
C TYR A 31 -3.94 4.98 1.55
N ASP A 32 -3.46 3.89 2.15
CA ASP A 32 -2.65 3.93 3.36
C ASP A 32 -1.19 3.59 3.04
N TYR A 33 -0.27 4.21 3.77
CA TYR A 33 1.18 4.03 3.65
C TYR A 33 1.79 3.41 4.91
N PRO A 34 1.54 2.12 5.20
CA PRO A 34 1.97 1.48 6.45
C PRO A 34 3.50 1.43 6.62
N LEU A 35 4.25 1.51 5.52
CA LEU A 35 5.72 1.51 5.51
C LEU A 35 6.31 2.90 5.28
N GLY A 36 5.48 3.93 5.22
CA GLY A 36 5.87 5.29 4.88
C GLY A 36 6.26 5.46 3.40
N LEU A 37 6.72 6.67 3.09
CA LEU A 37 7.27 7.06 1.79
C LEU A 37 8.79 7.18 1.94
N LEU A 38 9.53 6.33 1.26
CA LEU A 38 10.98 6.42 1.15
C LEU A 38 11.32 7.58 0.22
N GLY A 39 12.00 8.58 0.76
CA GLY A 39 12.61 9.69 0.04
C GLY A 39 14.10 9.46 -0.17
N PHE A 40 14.61 9.78 -1.35
CA PHE A 40 16.05 9.77 -1.64
C PHE A 40 16.37 10.67 -2.84
N GLU A 41 17.64 10.99 -3.00
CA GLU A 41 18.18 11.76 -4.12
C GLU A 41 19.35 11.01 -4.75
N LEU A 42 19.40 10.98 -6.09
CA LEU A 42 20.47 10.34 -6.84
C LEU A 42 21.11 11.32 -7.83
N PRO A 43 22.42 11.60 -7.73
CA PRO A 43 23.13 12.48 -8.66
C PRO A 43 23.52 11.73 -9.95
N CYS A 44 22.53 11.25 -10.69
CA CYS A 44 22.68 10.52 -11.95
C CYS A 44 21.44 10.69 -12.85
N SER A 45 21.58 10.38 -14.14
CA SER A 45 20.50 10.53 -15.13
C SER A 45 19.56 9.32 -15.22
N SER A 46 19.98 8.15 -14.76
CA SER A 46 19.15 6.94 -14.73
C SER A 46 19.58 6.00 -13.61
N ALA A 47 18.61 5.27 -13.05
CA ALA A 47 18.84 4.41 -11.90
C ALA A 47 17.95 3.17 -11.94
N GLN A 48 18.52 2.02 -11.60
CA GLN A 48 17.77 0.80 -11.27
C GLN A 48 17.59 0.73 -9.76
N ILE A 49 16.35 0.85 -9.31
CA ILE A 49 16.01 0.89 -7.89
C ILE A 49 15.51 -0.47 -7.44
N THR A 50 16.02 -0.95 -6.31
CA THR A 50 15.42 -2.06 -5.57
C THR A 50 15.28 -1.67 -4.11
N VAL A 51 14.04 -1.63 -3.63
CA VAL A 51 13.73 -1.37 -2.23
C VAL A 51 13.39 -2.69 -1.55
N PHE A 52 14.08 -2.98 -0.45
CA PHE A 52 13.85 -4.16 0.39
C PHE A 52 13.09 -3.75 1.65
N TYR A 53 11.92 -4.36 1.85
CA TYR A 53 11.08 -4.15 3.01
C TYR A 53 11.27 -5.33 3.96
N HIS A 54 12.13 -5.14 4.96
CA HIS A 54 12.41 -6.17 5.94
C HIS A 54 11.21 -6.38 6.85
N SER A 55 11.12 -7.55 7.49
CA SER A 55 10.01 -7.90 8.39
C SER A 55 8.60 -7.94 7.76
N GLN A 56 8.48 -7.74 6.45
CA GLN A 56 7.22 -7.81 5.70
C GLN A 56 7.06 -9.18 5.05
N ASN A 57 5.96 -9.87 5.34
CA ASN A 57 5.58 -11.13 4.69
C ASN A 57 4.74 -10.84 3.44
N GLY A 58 5.40 -10.35 2.40
CA GLY A 58 4.74 -9.79 1.22
C GLY A 58 4.28 -8.35 1.46
N LEU A 59 4.11 -7.60 0.37
CA LEU A 59 3.60 -6.24 0.44
C LEU A 59 2.07 -6.29 0.46
N VAL A 60 1.50 -5.64 1.49
CA VAL A 60 0.06 -5.48 1.67
C VAL A 60 -0.54 -4.53 0.62
N GLY A 61 0.31 -3.83 -0.13
CA GLY A 61 -0.03 -2.93 -1.21
C GLY A 61 0.38 -3.49 -2.58
N ARG A 62 -0.53 -3.42 -3.55
CA ARG A 62 -0.28 -3.83 -4.95
C ARG A 62 0.25 -2.69 -5.81
N GLU A 63 0.40 -1.51 -5.23
CA GLU A 63 0.77 -0.30 -5.94
C GLU A 63 1.91 0.41 -5.23
N TYR A 64 2.86 0.90 -6.02
CA TYR A 64 3.89 1.79 -5.54
C TYR A 64 3.44 3.20 -5.86
N ARG A 65 3.19 4.00 -4.83
CA ARG A 65 2.68 5.34 -4.99
C ARG A 65 3.74 6.37 -4.67
N LYS A 66 3.71 7.46 -5.40
CA LYS A 66 4.66 8.56 -5.32
C LYS A 66 3.92 9.86 -5.12
N TYR A 67 4.55 10.80 -4.44
CA TYR A 67 4.10 12.18 -4.41
C TYR A 67 5.02 13.01 -5.29
N GLY A 68 4.48 13.70 -6.28
CA GLY A 68 5.27 14.57 -7.14
C GLY A 68 4.53 14.99 -8.40
N PRO A 69 5.21 15.67 -9.34
CA PRO A 69 4.62 16.08 -10.61
C PRO A 69 4.19 14.86 -11.42
N PHE A 70 2.88 14.70 -11.63
CA PHE A 70 2.38 13.71 -12.57
C PHE A 70 2.69 14.10 -14.03
N ILE A 71 2.84 15.40 -14.28
CA ILE A 71 3.39 15.92 -15.53
C ILE A 71 4.80 16.42 -15.18
N PRO A 72 5.86 15.82 -15.74
CA PRO A 72 7.23 16.23 -15.45
C PRO A 72 7.43 17.73 -15.63
N THR A 73 8.23 18.36 -14.77
CA THR A 73 8.51 19.81 -14.72
C THR A 73 7.34 20.75 -14.37
N SER A 74 6.14 20.23 -14.13
CA SER A 74 4.98 21.07 -13.80
C SER A 74 4.65 21.01 -12.31
N LEU A 75 4.97 22.09 -11.59
CA LEU A 75 4.59 22.30 -10.19
C LEU A 75 3.07 22.27 -9.94
N PHE A 76 2.27 22.53 -10.98
CA PHE A 76 0.80 22.48 -10.89
C PHE A 76 0.24 21.05 -11.00
N SER A 77 1.10 20.05 -11.15
CA SER A 77 0.72 18.64 -11.27
C SER A 77 1.14 17.79 -10.07
N LEU A 78 1.56 18.41 -8.96
CA LEU A 78 1.87 17.74 -7.71
C LEU A 78 0.65 17.00 -7.19
N GLN A 79 0.72 15.67 -7.19
CA GLN A 79 -0.31 14.80 -6.65
C GLN A 79 0.28 13.45 -6.31
N PHE A 80 -0.47 12.65 -5.56
CA PHE A 80 -0.16 11.24 -5.43
C PHE A 80 -0.60 10.47 -6.69
N TYR A 81 0.28 9.62 -7.21
CA TYR A 81 0.00 8.76 -8.36
C TYR A 81 0.70 7.42 -8.22
N THR A 82 0.22 6.43 -8.98
CA THR A 82 0.82 5.10 -9.02
C THR A 82 1.97 5.10 -10.03
N LEU A 83 3.18 4.76 -9.58
CA LEU A 83 4.33 4.61 -10.46
C LEU A 83 4.09 3.39 -11.35
N PRO A 84 4.13 3.54 -12.68
CA PRO A 84 4.00 2.39 -13.58
C PRO A 84 5.24 1.49 -13.51
N GLU A 85 5.08 0.26 -13.99
CA GLU A 85 6.19 -0.70 -14.20
C GLU A 85 6.98 -1.09 -12.93
N VAL A 86 6.39 -0.91 -11.74
CA VAL A 86 6.96 -1.46 -10.51
C VAL A 86 6.72 -2.96 -10.44
N SER A 87 7.80 -3.72 -10.27
CA SER A 87 7.76 -5.16 -10.03
C SER A 87 7.87 -5.43 -8.53
N PHE A 88 6.83 -6.03 -7.97
CA PHE A 88 6.84 -6.54 -6.60
C PHE A 88 7.27 -8.00 -6.56
N GLY A 89 8.11 -8.37 -5.61
CA GLY A 89 8.65 -9.72 -5.54
C GLY A 89 9.30 -10.05 -4.21
N THR A 90 10.15 -11.06 -4.26
CA THR A 90 10.94 -11.52 -3.12
C THR A 90 12.35 -11.84 -3.58
N SER A 91 13.35 -11.32 -2.87
CA SER A 91 14.77 -11.60 -3.11
C SER A 91 15.42 -12.01 -1.80
N ASN A 92 16.07 -13.18 -1.79
CA ASN A 92 16.67 -13.76 -0.58
C ASN A 92 15.71 -13.84 0.63
N GLY A 93 14.43 -14.10 0.37
CA GLY A 93 13.39 -14.16 1.41
C GLY A 93 12.91 -12.81 1.94
N VAL A 94 13.37 -11.70 1.37
CA VAL A 94 12.94 -10.34 1.71
C VAL A 94 12.03 -9.79 0.62
N THR A 95 10.95 -9.13 1.01
CA THR A 95 10.00 -8.55 0.05
C THR A 95 10.61 -7.33 -0.63
N THR A 96 10.45 -7.22 -1.95
CA THR A 96 11.06 -6.16 -2.76
C THR A 96 10.07 -5.43 -3.65
N ALA A 97 10.38 -4.15 -3.93
CA ALA A 97 9.85 -3.40 -5.05
C ALA A 97 11.01 -2.97 -5.95
N THR A 98 10.92 -3.25 -7.25
CA THR A 98 11.96 -2.95 -8.23
C THR A 98 11.38 -2.12 -9.37
N PHE A 99 12.09 -1.06 -9.75
CA PHE A 99 11.69 -0.15 -10.83
C PHE A 99 12.89 0.64 -11.36
N SER A 100 12.72 1.30 -12.49
CA SER A 100 13.70 2.20 -13.09
C SER A 100 13.25 3.64 -12.99
N LEU A 101 14.17 4.56 -12.71
CA LEU A 101 13.94 6.00 -12.79
C LEU A 101 14.87 6.63 -13.82
N SER A 102 14.45 7.76 -14.37
CA SER A 102 15.29 8.61 -15.19
C SER A 102 15.04 10.07 -14.84
N ASP A 103 16.07 10.87 -14.98
CA ASP A 103 16.05 12.31 -14.73
C ASP A 103 15.06 12.98 -15.69
N GLY A 104 14.12 13.76 -15.14
CA GLY A 104 13.16 14.55 -15.91
C GLY A 104 11.97 13.85 -16.50
N VAL A 105 11.71 12.61 -16.10
CA VAL A 105 10.52 11.86 -16.52
C VAL A 105 9.59 11.58 -15.35
N LEU A 106 8.44 10.95 -15.63
CA LEU A 106 7.51 10.54 -14.59
C LEU A 106 8.24 9.67 -13.56
N GLY A 107 8.07 10.00 -12.29
CA GLY A 107 8.79 9.35 -11.19
C GLY A 107 9.97 10.15 -10.66
N ASP A 108 10.38 11.22 -11.32
CA ASP A 108 11.32 12.19 -10.79
C ASP A 108 10.57 13.42 -10.26
N ASP A 109 10.70 13.67 -8.96
CA ASP A 109 10.10 14.79 -8.23
C ASP A 109 10.93 16.08 -8.35
N ASN A 110 11.90 16.11 -9.27
CA ASN A 110 12.66 17.31 -9.50
C ASN A 110 11.78 18.43 -10.09
N THR A 111 11.60 19.47 -9.27
CA THR A 111 10.79 20.65 -9.57
C THR A 111 11.62 21.87 -9.95
N ALA A 112 12.95 21.76 -9.91
CA ALA A 112 13.87 22.88 -10.08
C ALA A 112 14.24 23.10 -11.56
N THR A 113 13.37 23.80 -12.29
CA THR A 113 13.73 24.62 -13.48
C THR A 113 14.34 23.95 -14.73
N GLY A 114 14.45 22.63 -14.79
CA GLY A 114 14.78 21.91 -16.02
C GLY A 114 14.52 20.44 -15.80
N ALA A 115 13.79 19.78 -16.71
CA ALA A 115 13.47 18.37 -16.59
C ALA A 115 14.72 17.56 -16.25
N THR A 116 15.85 17.88 -16.87
CA THR A 116 17.10 17.14 -16.70
C THR A 116 18.17 18.02 -16.08
N ASP A 117 18.44 17.87 -14.78
CA ASP A 117 19.54 18.56 -14.10
C ASP A 117 20.64 17.59 -13.60
N GLY A 118 20.52 16.31 -13.97
CA GLY A 118 21.39 15.24 -13.54
C GLY A 118 21.06 14.70 -12.16
N LYS A 119 19.87 14.99 -11.61
CA LYS A 119 19.46 14.55 -10.28
C LYS A 119 18.03 14.01 -10.29
N ILE A 120 17.89 12.77 -9.84
CA ILE A 120 16.60 12.14 -9.57
C ILE A 120 16.22 12.37 -8.11
N ILE A 121 15.01 12.87 -7.86
CA ILE A 121 14.40 12.99 -6.53
C ILE A 121 13.19 12.08 -6.46
N ASP A 122 13.11 11.20 -5.46
CA ASP A 122 12.01 10.24 -5.36
C ASP A 122 11.49 10.08 -3.93
N PRO A 123 10.32 10.66 -3.59
CA PRO A 123 9.52 10.24 -2.47
C PRO A 123 8.40 9.27 -2.90
N GLY A 124 8.50 8.01 -2.48
CA GLY A 124 7.51 6.99 -2.82
C GLY A 124 7.50 5.78 -1.90
N GLY A 125 6.44 5.00 -1.95
CA GLY A 125 6.32 3.81 -1.13
C GLY A 125 5.15 2.91 -1.52
N PRO A 126 5.12 1.67 -1.00
CA PRO A 126 4.05 0.74 -1.24
C PRO A 126 2.80 1.19 -0.49
N ALA A 127 1.69 1.24 -1.21
CA ALA A 127 0.41 1.70 -0.70
C ALA A 127 -0.63 0.58 -0.81
N ARG A 128 -1.45 0.43 0.23
CA ARG A 128 -2.65 -0.43 0.18
C ARG A 128 -3.87 0.45 0.01
N SER A 129 -4.91 -0.04 -0.65
CA SER A 129 -6.16 0.74 -0.73
C SER A 129 -6.79 0.83 0.67
N ALA A 130 -7.10 2.06 1.09
CA ALA A 130 -7.83 2.33 2.33
C ALA A 130 -9.32 1.93 2.23
N LEU A 131 -9.79 1.62 1.02
CA LEU A 131 -11.16 1.17 0.73
C LEU A 131 -11.33 -0.35 0.74
N GLU A 132 -10.26 -1.13 1.00
CA GLU A 132 -10.38 -2.59 1.16
C GLU A 132 -11.41 -2.89 2.26
N PRO A 133 -12.48 -3.66 1.96
CA PRO A 133 -13.44 -4.05 2.98
C PRO A 133 -12.67 -4.77 4.10
N LEU A 134 -12.83 -4.30 5.35
CA LEU A 134 -12.38 -5.06 6.51
C LEU A 134 -12.85 -6.52 6.31
N PRO A 135 -12.00 -7.52 6.58
CA PRO A 135 -12.41 -8.92 6.43
C PRO A 135 -13.73 -9.08 7.17
N ALA A 136 -14.78 -9.47 6.43
CA ALA A 136 -16.12 -9.55 6.98
C ALA A 136 -16.05 -10.38 8.26
N ALA A 137 -16.29 -9.74 9.41
CA ALA A 137 -16.30 -10.46 10.66
C ALA A 137 -17.32 -11.59 10.52
N PRO A 138 -16.95 -12.86 10.80
CA PRO A 138 -17.90 -13.95 10.68
C PRO A 138 -19.07 -13.63 11.61
N ILE A 139 -20.24 -13.33 11.03
CA ILE A 139 -21.47 -13.19 11.80
C ILE A 139 -21.66 -14.57 12.43
N PRO A 140 -21.72 -14.68 13.77
CA PRO A 140 -21.93 -15.96 14.42
C PRO A 140 -23.27 -16.49 13.92
N THR A 141 -23.22 -17.48 13.04
CA THR A 141 -24.41 -18.21 12.62
C THR A 141 -24.86 -19.05 13.79
N LEU A 142 -26.17 -19.24 13.93
CA LEU A 142 -26.70 -20.17 14.93
C LEU A 142 -26.04 -21.54 14.67
N GLN A 143 -25.26 -22.03 15.62
CA GLN A 143 -24.67 -23.36 15.50
C GLN A 143 -25.77 -24.40 15.32
N PRO A 144 -25.50 -25.55 14.68
CA PRO A 144 -26.52 -26.57 14.41
C PRO A 144 -27.36 -26.92 15.65
N TRP A 145 -26.72 -27.01 16.81
CA TRP A 145 -27.39 -27.23 18.10
C TRP A 145 -28.34 -26.11 18.52
N GLY A 146 -28.01 -24.85 18.24
CA GLY A 146 -28.89 -23.72 18.48
C GLY A 146 -30.19 -23.81 17.69
N ILE A 147 -30.13 -24.29 16.44
CA ILE A 147 -31.32 -24.51 15.61
C ILE A 147 -32.15 -25.68 16.15
N THR A 148 -31.49 -26.77 16.55
CA THR A 148 -32.16 -27.93 17.15
C THR A 148 -32.89 -27.57 18.44
N LEU A 149 -32.24 -26.82 19.34
CA LEU A 149 -32.83 -26.40 20.60
C LEU A 149 -34.01 -25.46 20.36
N LEU A 150 -33.88 -24.49 19.47
CA LEU A 150 -34.97 -23.58 19.11
C LEU A 150 -36.17 -24.34 18.53
N GLY A 151 -35.93 -25.34 17.68
CA GLY A 151 -36.97 -26.22 17.14
C GLY A 151 -37.70 -26.99 18.24
N LEU A 152 -36.98 -27.54 19.22
CA LEU A 152 -37.57 -28.25 20.36
C LEU A 152 -38.40 -27.32 21.26
N PHE A 153 -37.94 -26.09 21.50
CA PHE A 153 -38.69 -25.09 22.27
C PHE A 153 -40.01 -24.72 21.59
N LEU A 154 -39.98 -24.48 20.29
CA LEU A 154 -41.17 -24.15 19.51
C LEU A 154 -42.17 -25.32 19.48
N ALA A 155 -41.69 -26.55 19.26
CA ALA A 155 -42.52 -27.75 19.30
C ALA A 155 -43.16 -27.97 20.69
N GLY A 156 -42.40 -27.79 21.77
CA GLY A 156 -42.89 -27.88 23.14
C GLY A 156 -43.94 -26.83 23.48
N ALA A 157 -43.74 -25.58 23.05
CA ALA A 157 -44.71 -24.49 23.24
C ALA A 157 -46.04 -24.77 22.50
N LEU A 158 -45.98 -25.25 21.26
CA LEU A 158 -47.16 -25.63 20.47
C LEU A 158 -47.91 -26.83 21.08
N ALA A 159 -47.20 -27.83 21.57
CA ALA A 159 -47.81 -28.98 22.26
C ALA A 159 -48.53 -28.58 23.56
N ARG A 160 -47.99 -27.61 24.30
CA ARG A 160 -48.60 -27.09 25.52
C ARG A 160 -49.85 -26.25 25.22
N PHE A 161 -49.81 -25.43 24.17
CA PHE A 161 -50.96 -24.64 23.73
C PHE A 161 -52.11 -25.49 23.18
N SER A 162 -51.80 -26.55 22.42
CA SER A 162 -52.82 -27.45 21.85
C SER A 162 -53.50 -28.32 22.91
N ARG A 163 -52.75 -28.78 23.93
CA ARG A 163 -53.33 -29.49 25.08
C ARG A 163 -54.25 -28.60 25.92
N ARG A 164 -53.89 -27.34 26.16
CA ARG A 164 -54.72 -26.38 26.89
C ARG A 164 -56.03 -25.99 26.19
N ARG A 165 -56.13 -26.19 24.87
CA ARG A 165 -57.37 -25.95 24.11
C ARG A 165 -58.31 -27.15 24.04
N ARG A 166 -57.86 -28.34 24.47
CA ARG A 166 -58.64 -29.59 24.46
C ARG A 166 -59.18 -29.99 25.83
N THR A 167 -58.80 -29.27 26.89
CA THR A 167 -59.38 -29.31 28.23
C THR A 167 -60.29 -28.11 28.41
#